data_AF-A0AAP5TCN6-F1
#
_entry.id   AF-A0AAP5TCN6-F1
#
_cell.length_a   1.000
_cell.length_b   1.000
_cell.length_c   1.000
_cell.angle_alpha   90.00
_cell.angle_beta   90.00
_cell.angle_gamma   90.00
#
_symmetry.space_group_name_H-M   'P 1'
#
loop_
_entity.id
_entity.type
_entity.pdbx_description
1 polymer ?
#
loop_
_entity_poly.entity_id
_entity_poly.type
_entity_poly.pdbx_seq_one_letter_code
_entity_poly.pdbx_strand_id
1 'polypeptide(L)'
;MVEMRAGIPLYRHPVEDPGLWRRCLQSPDVSVLVVNVDSGPGSTPDAAYRDALLDREDGRVPGSRVHGYVPMDYGRRAIAEIVADVRRWQDLYGVESIFLDCAPSAVTGTGVLDHPAAASFERVVGAVRSAGASRVSANPGTLCHPALLDLCDAVCVRECDVETHLRLDPPGWLSDGDAGDVWHLIHGCRPDQVAAVVRRSRELGATLLGVSPGALPHPWGEVGWFGPTSRRAQHVR
;
A
#
# COMPACT_ATOMS: atom_id res chain seq x y z
N MET A 1 20.58 9.22 -4.70
CA MET A 1 19.45 9.09 -3.76
C MET A 1 18.34 8.39 -4.50
N VAL A 2 17.74 7.34 -3.94
CA VAL A 2 16.56 6.68 -4.53
C VAL A 2 15.42 7.69 -4.56
N GLU A 3 14.75 7.81 -5.71
CA GLU A 3 13.60 8.70 -5.85
C GLU A 3 12.40 8.10 -5.10
N MET A 4 11.80 8.88 -4.20
CA MET A 4 10.57 8.47 -3.50
C MET A 4 9.41 8.47 -4.49
N ARG A 5 8.58 7.44 -4.46
CA ARG A 5 7.45 7.23 -5.38
C ARG A 5 6.13 7.20 -4.59
N ALA A 6 5.01 7.38 -5.28
CA ALA A 6 3.71 7.34 -4.60
C ALA A 6 3.19 5.90 -4.48
N GLY A 7 2.78 5.55 -3.26
CA GLY A 7 2.01 4.34 -2.94
C GLY A 7 0.68 4.77 -2.30
N ILE A 8 -0.44 4.49 -2.96
CA ILE A 8 -1.72 5.12 -2.67
C ILE A 8 -2.81 4.07 -2.42
N PRO A 9 -3.45 4.06 -1.25
CA PRO A 9 -4.73 3.40 -1.05
C PRO A 9 -5.86 4.19 -1.73
N LEU A 10 -6.41 3.68 -2.84
CA LEU A 10 -7.53 4.29 -3.57
C LEU A 10 -8.82 3.52 -3.25
N TYR A 11 -9.39 3.84 -2.09
CA TYR A 11 -10.58 3.15 -1.57
C TYR A 11 -11.89 3.89 -1.88
N ARG A 12 -11.80 5.07 -2.51
CA ARG A 12 -12.97 5.80 -3.01
C ARG A 12 -13.54 5.07 -4.23
N HIS A 13 -14.84 4.89 -4.28
CA HIS A 13 -15.51 4.22 -5.39
C HIS A 13 -15.30 4.98 -6.72
N PRO A 14 -15.08 4.30 -7.87
CA PRO A 14 -14.84 4.97 -9.16
C PRO A 14 -15.92 5.97 -9.57
N VAL A 15 -17.18 5.69 -9.27
CA VAL A 15 -18.32 6.59 -9.58
C VAL A 15 -18.30 7.87 -8.75
N GLU A 16 -17.79 7.82 -7.52
CA GLU A 16 -17.79 8.97 -6.61
C GLU A 16 -16.74 10.02 -7.00
N ASP A 17 -15.59 9.59 -7.52
CA ASP A 17 -14.59 10.51 -8.09
C ASP A 17 -13.84 9.90 -9.29
N PRO A 18 -14.46 9.91 -10.48
CA PRO A 18 -13.82 9.45 -11.71
C PRO A 18 -12.55 10.25 -12.05
N GLY A 19 -12.49 11.51 -11.60
CA GLY A 19 -11.35 12.40 -11.80
C GLY A 19 -10.11 11.94 -11.01
N LEU A 20 -10.29 11.54 -9.76
CA LEU A 20 -9.25 10.96 -8.92
C LEU A 20 -8.71 9.67 -9.52
N TRP A 21 -9.61 8.75 -9.90
CA TRP A 21 -9.24 7.50 -10.55
C TRP A 21 -8.38 7.73 -11.79
N ARG A 22 -8.82 8.64 -12.69
CA ARG A 22 -8.03 9.02 -13.87
C ARG A 22 -6.66 9.58 -13.50
N ARG A 23 -6.58 10.51 -12.54
CA ARG A 23 -5.31 11.12 -12.09
C ARG A 23 -4.35 10.07 -11.52
N CYS A 24 -4.83 9.17 -10.66
CA CYS A 24 -4.00 8.14 -10.03
C CYS A 24 -3.51 7.11 -11.05
N LEU A 25 -4.38 6.66 -11.95
CA LEU A 25 -4.02 5.65 -12.96
C LEU A 25 -3.02 6.19 -13.99
N GLN A 26 -3.18 7.45 -14.43
CA GLN A 26 -2.36 8.05 -15.47
C GLN A 26 -1.07 8.72 -14.97
N SER A 27 -0.92 8.91 -13.65
CA SER A 27 0.27 9.56 -13.10
C SER A 27 1.49 8.65 -13.20
N PRO A 28 2.62 9.13 -13.77
CA PRO A 28 3.86 8.37 -13.80
C PRO A 28 4.52 8.28 -12.40
N ASP A 29 4.16 9.17 -11.47
CA ASP A 29 4.71 9.20 -10.11
C ASP A 29 4.10 8.12 -9.19
N VAL A 30 2.97 7.52 -9.59
CA VAL A 30 2.29 6.46 -8.85
C VAL A 30 2.93 5.13 -9.23
N SER A 31 3.51 4.45 -8.24
CA SER A 31 4.12 3.12 -8.40
C SER A 31 3.26 2.00 -7.81
N VAL A 32 2.48 2.31 -6.77
CA VAL A 32 1.54 1.36 -6.15
C VAL A 32 0.20 2.05 -5.95
N LEU A 33 -0.88 1.43 -6.43
CA LEU A 33 -2.25 1.85 -6.24
C LEU A 33 -3.05 0.68 -5.67
N VAL A 34 -3.47 0.76 -4.41
CA VAL A 34 -4.25 -0.30 -3.78
C VAL A 34 -5.72 -0.04 -3.99
N VAL A 35 -6.42 -1.01 -4.57
CA VAL A 35 -7.86 -0.94 -4.79
C VAL A 35 -8.58 -1.91 -3.86
N ASN A 36 -9.74 -1.48 -3.36
CA ASN A 36 -10.56 -2.22 -2.42
C ASN A 36 -12.02 -2.05 -2.84
N VAL A 37 -12.69 -3.15 -3.21
CA VAL A 37 -14.10 -3.15 -3.62
C VAL A 37 -14.99 -3.29 -2.40
N ASP A 38 -14.72 -4.30 -1.57
CA ASP A 38 -15.49 -4.61 -0.37
C ASP A 38 -14.64 -5.42 0.63
N SER A 39 -13.69 -4.74 1.29
CA SER A 39 -12.65 -5.37 2.12
C SER A 39 -11.94 -6.54 1.40
N GLY A 40 -11.72 -6.37 0.09
CA GLY A 40 -11.37 -7.44 -0.83
C GLY A 40 -11.90 -7.18 -2.24
N PRO A 41 -11.92 -8.22 -3.10
CA PRO A 41 -12.48 -8.15 -4.45
C PRO A 41 -14.02 -8.11 -4.50
N GLY A 42 -14.71 -8.26 -3.37
CA GLY A 42 -16.15 -8.49 -3.32
C GLY A 42 -16.52 -9.92 -3.78
N SER A 43 -17.80 -10.28 -3.70
CA SER A 43 -18.30 -11.60 -4.15
C SER A 43 -18.89 -11.57 -5.57
N THR A 44 -19.25 -10.38 -6.05
CA THR A 44 -19.83 -10.11 -7.38
C THR A 44 -19.06 -8.96 -8.03
N PRO A 45 -18.84 -9.00 -9.36
CA PRO A 45 -18.12 -7.93 -10.05
C PRO A 45 -18.88 -6.61 -9.96
N ASP A 46 -18.20 -5.56 -9.53
CA ASP A 46 -18.68 -4.19 -9.67
C ASP A 46 -18.31 -3.63 -11.05
N ALA A 47 -19.31 -3.16 -11.79
CA ALA A 47 -19.12 -2.69 -13.16
C ALA A 47 -18.21 -1.44 -13.23
N ALA A 48 -18.33 -0.51 -12.28
CA ALA A 48 -17.55 0.71 -12.30
C ALA A 48 -16.06 0.44 -12.00
N TYR A 49 -15.77 -0.47 -11.07
CA TYR A 49 -14.40 -0.94 -10.86
C TYR A 49 -13.88 -1.67 -12.09
N ARG A 50 -14.65 -2.61 -12.65
CA ARG A 50 -14.22 -3.37 -13.83
C ARG A 50 -13.91 -2.43 -14.99
N ASP A 51 -14.78 -1.47 -15.29
CA ASP A 51 -14.57 -0.54 -16.39
C ASP A 51 -13.33 0.34 -16.12
N ALA A 52 -13.14 0.85 -14.89
CA ALA A 52 -11.95 1.63 -14.54
C ALA A 52 -10.63 0.83 -14.50
N LEU A 53 -10.70 -0.49 -14.26
CA LEU A 53 -9.55 -1.38 -14.10
C LEU A 53 -9.18 -2.11 -15.41
N LEU A 54 -10.15 -2.44 -16.25
CA LEU A 54 -9.94 -3.16 -17.51
C LEU A 54 -9.79 -2.22 -18.72
N ASP A 55 -10.39 -1.02 -18.73
CA ASP A 55 -10.18 -0.03 -19.82
C ASP A 55 -8.76 0.60 -19.83
N ARG A 56 -7.82 0.00 -19.09
CA ARG A 56 -6.40 0.32 -19.09
C ARG A 56 -5.67 -0.14 -20.36
N GLU A 57 -6.38 -0.79 -21.29
CA GLU A 57 -5.85 -1.34 -22.55
C GLU A 57 -5.21 -0.30 -23.48
N ASP A 58 -5.27 1.01 -23.18
CA ASP A 58 -4.42 1.99 -23.86
C ASP A 58 -2.91 1.84 -23.54
N GLY A 59 -2.56 0.88 -22.68
CA GLY A 59 -1.19 0.48 -22.36
C GLY A 59 -0.45 1.47 -21.46
N ARG A 60 -1.13 2.50 -20.93
CA ARG A 60 -0.50 3.57 -20.15
C ARG A 60 -0.31 3.21 -18.68
N VAL A 61 -0.94 2.13 -18.22
CA VAL A 61 -0.84 1.66 -16.83
C VAL A 61 -0.33 0.23 -16.78
N PRO A 62 0.97 0.01 -16.47
CA PRO A 62 1.46 -1.31 -16.16
C PRO A 62 0.58 -1.96 -15.08
N GLY A 63 0.05 -3.15 -15.37
CA GLY A 63 -0.82 -3.90 -14.44
C GLY A 63 -0.15 -4.15 -13.09
N SER A 64 1.18 -4.21 -13.07
CA SER A 64 2.00 -4.34 -11.87
C SER A 64 1.91 -3.17 -10.88
N ARG A 65 1.30 -2.04 -11.26
CA ARG A 65 1.11 -0.89 -10.37
C ARG A 65 -0.13 -1.00 -9.50
N VAL A 66 -1.10 -1.84 -9.87
CA VAL A 66 -2.40 -1.88 -9.19
C VAL A 66 -2.51 -3.14 -8.39
N HIS A 67 -2.68 -2.96 -7.09
CA HIS A 67 -2.69 -4.04 -6.12
C HIS A 67 -4.10 -4.24 -5.56
N GLY A 68 -4.60 -5.46 -5.65
CA GLY A 68 -5.85 -5.86 -5.02
C GLY A 68 -5.68 -6.00 -3.51
N TYR A 69 -6.52 -5.33 -2.72
CA TYR A 69 -6.55 -5.46 -1.27
C TYR A 69 -6.97 -6.88 -0.85
N VAL A 70 -6.21 -7.51 0.04
CA VAL A 70 -6.56 -8.80 0.65
C VAL A 70 -6.20 -8.77 2.14
N PRO A 71 -7.16 -8.87 3.07
CA PRO A 71 -6.86 -8.86 4.49
C PRO A 71 -6.31 -10.21 4.96
N MET A 72 -5.35 -10.17 5.89
CA MET A 72 -4.74 -11.35 6.53
C MET A 72 -5.23 -11.60 7.96
N ASP A 73 -5.96 -10.66 8.55
CA ASP A 73 -6.39 -10.70 9.95
C ASP A 73 -5.24 -11.03 10.93
N TYR A 74 -4.10 -10.36 10.75
CA TYR A 74 -2.87 -10.54 11.52
C TYR A 74 -2.36 -12.00 11.54
N GLY A 75 -2.57 -12.71 10.44
CA GLY A 75 -2.14 -14.10 10.25
C GLY A 75 -3.16 -15.15 10.70
N ARG A 76 -4.37 -14.74 11.10
CA ARG A 76 -5.44 -15.68 11.50
C ARG A 76 -6.27 -16.18 10.34
N ARG A 77 -6.30 -15.46 9.21
CA ARG A 77 -7.08 -15.85 8.03
C ARG A 77 -6.45 -17.05 7.32
N ALA A 78 -7.27 -17.99 6.84
CA ALA A 78 -6.76 -19.19 6.21
C ALA A 78 -6.11 -18.88 4.84
N ILE A 79 -4.97 -19.51 4.55
CA ILE A 79 -4.26 -19.35 3.27
C ILE A 79 -5.17 -19.63 2.06
N ALA A 80 -6.04 -20.63 2.16
CA ALA A 80 -6.98 -20.97 1.09
C ALA A 80 -7.97 -19.83 0.79
N GLU A 81 -8.42 -19.08 1.80
CA GLU A 81 -9.32 -17.94 1.63
C GLU A 81 -8.58 -16.74 1.03
N ILE A 82 -7.34 -16.49 1.47
CA ILE A 82 -6.46 -15.47 0.88
C ILE A 82 -6.24 -15.78 -0.61
N VAL A 83 -5.89 -17.01 -0.97
CA VAL A 83 -5.70 -17.44 -2.36
C VAL A 83 -6.99 -17.34 -3.18
N ALA A 84 -8.15 -17.60 -2.57
CA ALA A 84 -9.44 -17.42 -3.24
C ALA A 84 -9.70 -15.96 -3.61
N ASP A 85 -9.34 -15.01 -2.74
CA ASP A 85 -9.44 -13.58 -3.06
C ASP A 85 -8.45 -13.14 -4.14
N VAL A 86 -7.21 -13.66 -4.12
CA VAL A 86 -6.23 -13.41 -5.19
C VAL A 86 -6.78 -13.81 -6.54
N ARG A 87 -7.32 -15.03 -6.65
CA ARG A 87 -7.94 -15.52 -7.89
C ARG A 87 -9.13 -14.67 -8.29
N ARG A 88 -9.94 -14.24 -7.34
CA ARG A 88 -11.10 -13.39 -7.64
C ARG A 88 -10.70 -12.00 -8.13
N TRP A 89 -9.62 -11.41 -7.63
CA TRP A 89 -9.04 -10.17 -8.18
C TRP A 89 -8.62 -10.34 -9.64
N GLN A 90 -7.98 -11.46 -9.97
CA GLN A 90 -7.58 -11.80 -11.34
C GLN A 90 -8.80 -12.01 -12.23
N ASP A 91 -9.75 -12.84 -11.81
CA ASP A 91 -10.91 -13.24 -12.60
C ASP A 91 -11.90 -12.09 -12.85
N LEU A 92 -12.17 -11.25 -11.85
CA LEU A 92 -13.19 -10.20 -11.95
C LEU A 92 -12.64 -8.89 -12.52
N TYR A 93 -11.36 -8.60 -12.30
CA TYR A 93 -10.79 -7.26 -12.55
C TYR A 93 -9.44 -7.28 -13.27
N GLY A 94 -8.87 -8.44 -13.60
CA GLY A 94 -7.55 -8.54 -14.23
C GLY A 94 -6.41 -8.00 -13.36
N VAL A 95 -6.61 -7.92 -12.03
CA VAL A 95 -5.62 -7.39 -11.09
C VAL A 95 -4.74 -8.52 -10.59
N GLU A 96 -3.46 -8.49 -10.95
CA GLU A 96 -2.49 -9.55 -10.65
C GLU A 96 -1.51 -9.19 -9.53
N SER A 97 -1.37 -7.92 -9.16
CA SER A 97 -0.58 -7.55 -7.98
C SER A 97 -1.46 -7.51 -6.74
N ILE A 98 -0.91 -7.83 -5.58
CA ILE A 98 -1.66 -8.02 -4.34
C ILE A 98 -1.08 -7.14 -3.23
N PHE A 99 -1.97 -6.59 -2.40
CA PHE A 99 -1.66 -5.88 -1.17
C PHE A 99 -2.25 -6.64 0.00
N LEU A 100 -1.39 -7.25 0.81
CA LEU A 100 -1.74 -8.00 2.00
C LEU A 100 -1.88 -7.05 3.19
N ASP A 101 -3.10 -6.71 3.56
CA ASP A 101 -3.38 -5.82 4.69
C ASP A 101 -3.59 -6.57 6.00
N CYS A 102 -3.44 -5.85 7.12
CA CYS A 102 -3.40 -6.44 8.46
C CYS A 102 -2.38 -7.59 8.51
N ALA A 103 -1.22 -7.40 7.88
CA ALA A 103 -0.14 -8.38 7.94
C ALA A 103 0.45 -8.41 9.35
N PRO A 104 0.94 -9.57 9.84
CA PRO A 104 1.68 -9.59 11.09
C PRO A 104 2.98 -8.77 10.95
N SER A 105 3.38 -8.04 11.99
CA SER A 105 4.67 -7.34 12.01
C SER A 105 5.87 -8.28 12.18
N ALA A 106 5.63 -9.55 12.52
CA ALA A 106 6.64 -10.56 12.81
C ALA A 106 7.65 -10.15 13.90
N VAL A 107 7.23 -9.28 14.82
CA VAL A 107 7.96 -8.94 16.03
C VAL A 107 7.09 -9.22 17.25
N THR A 108 7.70 -9.70 18.32
CA THR A 108 7.06 -9.85 19.63
C THR A 108 6.79 -8.47 20.25
N GLY A 109 6.04 -8.43 21.36
CA GLY A 109 5.85 -7.20 22.14
C GLY A 109 7.15 -6.59 22.70
N THR A 110 8.26 -7.35 22.71
CA THR A 110 9.59 -6.87 23.11
C THR A 110 10.47 -6.48 21.92
N GLY A 111 9.93 -6.48 20.70
CA GLY A 111 10.65 -6.09 19.47
C GLY A 111 11.62 -7.14 18.92
N VAL A 112 11.54 -8.40 19.38
CA VAL A 112 12.37 -9.51 18.88
C VAL A 112 11.61 -10.24 17.77
N LEU A 113 12.31 -10.88 16.83
CA LEU A 113 11.69 -11.72 15.79
C LEU A 113 10.70 -12.74 16.36
N ASP A 114 9.45 -12.67 15.89
CA ASP A 114 8.45 -13.72 16.09
C ASP A 114 8.57 -14.73 14.94
N HIS A 115 9.35 -15.80 15.18
CA HIS A 115 9.60 -16.85 14.19
C HIS A 115 8.32 -17.51 13.65
N PRO A 116 7.35 -17.93 14.49
CA PRO A 116 6.07 -18.44 14.01
C PRO A 116 5.33 -17.46 13.10
N ALA A 117 5.24 -16.19 13.46
CA ALA A 117 4.57 -15.18 12.65
C ALA A 117 5.28 -14.97 11.30
N ALA A 118 6.61 -14.87 11.31
CA ALA A 118 7.43 -14.74 10.10
C ALA A 118 7.24 -15.94 9.15
N ALA A 119 7.33 -17.17 9.67
CA ALA A 119 7.16 -18.38 8.88
C ALA A 119 5.72 -18.54 8.35
N SER A 120 4.72 -18.10 9.12
CA SER A 120 3.33 -18.05 8.63
C SER A 120 3.17 -17.06 7.48
N PHE A 121 3.75 -15.87 7.62
CA PHE A 121 3.72 -14.84 6.60
C PHE A 121 4.44 -15.26 5.31
N GLU A 122 5.62 -15.88 5.43
CA GLU A 122 6.36 -16.43 4.28
C GLU A 122 5.52 -17.45 3.50
N ARG A 123 4.83 -18.37 4.18
CA ARG A 123 3.93 -19.33 3.53
C ARG A 123 2.78 -18.67 2.80
N VAL A 124 2.20 -17.60 3.35
CA VAL A 124 1.15 -16.81 2.69
C VAL A 124 1.69 -16.17 1.42
N VAL A 125 2.82 -15.46 1.51
CA VAL A 125 3.46 -14.80 0.34
C VAL A 125 3.78 -15.83 -0.75
N GLY A 126 4.34 -16.99 -0.38
CA GLY A 126 4.62 -18.08 -1.32
C GLY A 126 3.35 -18.63 -1.98
N ALA A 127 2.26 -18.79 -1.23
CA ALA A 127 0.98 -19.24 -1.78
C ALA A 127 0.33 -18.21 -2.72
N VAL A 128 0.40 -16.92 -2.37
CA VAL A 128 -0.10 -15.80 -3.19
C VAL A 128 0.68 -15.71 -4.51
N ARG A 129 2.01 -15.79 -4.48
CA ARG A 129 2.84 -15.86 -5.68
C ARG A 129 2.54 -17.10 -6.53
N SER A 130 2.38 -18.26 -5.89
CA SER A 130 2.01 -19.51 -6.57
C SER A 130 0.62 -19.46 -7.20
N ALA A 131 -0.26 -18.60 -6.70
CA ALA A 131 -1.57 -18.30 -7.28
C ALA A 131 -1.51 -17.27 -8.43
N GLY A 132 -0.32 -16.88 -8.87
CA GLY A 132 -0.11 -16.00 -10.02
C GLY A 132 0.02 -14.51 -9.68
N ALA A 133 0.24 -14.15 -8.41
CA ALA A 133 0.47 -12.75 -8.08
C ALA A 133 1.80 -12.26 -8.65
N SER A 134 1.78 -11.19 -9.45
CA SER A 134 2.96 -10.64 -10.13
C SER A 134 3.83 -9.77 -9.22
N ARG A 135 3.21 -9.09 -8.24
CA ARG A 135 3.87 -8.37 -7.15
C ARG A 135 3.09 -8.55 -5.86
N VAL A 136 3.79 -8.58 -4.73
CA VAL A 136 3.19 -8.70 -3.40
C VAL A 136 3.70 -7.56 -2.52
N SER A 137 2.79 -6.70 -2.08
CA SER A 137 3.05 -5.72 -1.04
C SER A 137 2.31 -6.09 0.24
N ALA A 138 2.79 -5.65 1.38
CA ALA A 138 2.16 -5.96 2.66
C ALA A 138 2.08 -4.74 3.58
N ASN A 139 1.08 -4.71 4.46
CA ASN A 139 0.90 -3.66 5.45
C ASN A 139 0.72 -4.24 6.85
N PRO A 140 1.82 -4.31 7.61
CA PRO A 140 1.74 -4.44 9.06
C PRO A 140 1.22 -3.16 9.76
N GLY A 141 1.32 -2.00 9.10
CA GLY A 141 0.91 -0.69 9.65
C GLY A 141 1.84 -0.15 10.74
N THR A 142 2.87 -0.91 11.10
CA THR A 142 3.80 -0.62 12.19
C THR A 142 5.17 -1.20 11.90
N LEU A 143 6.15 -0.88 12.76
CA LEU A 143 7.49 -1.44 12.67
C LEU A 143 7.41 -2.96 12.65
N CYS A 144 8.01 -3.54 11.62
CA CYS A 144 8.07 -4.97 11.41
C CYS A 144 9.50 -5.48 11.43
N HIS A 145 9.66 -6.80 11.46
CA HIS A 145 10.97 -7.41 11.31
C HIS A 145 11.49 -7.18 9.87
N PRO A 146 12.79 -6.86 9.68
CA PRO A 146 13.36 -6.61 8.35
C PRO A 146 13.17 -7.74 7.34
N ALA A 147 13.13 -8.99 7.81
CA ALA A 147 12.90 -10.16 6.95
C ALA A 147 11.62 -10.07 6.11
N LEU A 148 10.62 -9.26 6.49
CA LEU A 148 9.43 -9.04 5.66
C LEU A 148 9.75 -8.28 4.37
N LEU A 149 10.78 -7.42 4.38
CA LEU A 149 11.23 -6.66 3.21
C LEU A 149 11.92 -7.55 2.17
N ASP A 150 12.45 -8.70 2.58
CA ASP A 150 13.01 -9.69 1.64
C ASP A 150 11.91 -10.56 1.01
N LEU A 151 10.78 -10.70 1.70
CA LEU A 151 9.65 -11.51 1.23
C LEU A 151 8.76 -10.75 0.24
N CYS A 152 8.61 -9.45 0.39
CA CYS A 152 7.67 -8.63 -0.36
C CYS A 152 8.36 -7.64 -1.30
N ASP A 153 7.67 -7.26 -2.35
CA ASP A 153 8.09 -6.18 -3.25
C ASP A 153 8.07 -4.80 -2.58
N ALA A 154 7.17 -4.61 -1.61
CA ALA A 154 7.10 -3.42 -0.77
C ALA A 154 6.42 -3.73 0.58
N VAL A 155 6.84 -3.07 1.66
CA VAL A 155 6.21 -3.24 2.99
C VAL A 155 5.87 -1.87 3.57
N CYS A 156 4.60 -1.69 3.94
CA CYS A 156 4.14 -0.54 4.70
C CYS A 156 4.47 -0.73 6.18
N VAL A 157 5.68 -0.27 6.55
CA VAL A 157 6.23 -0.38 7.91
C VAL A 157 5.69 0.70 8.86
N ARG A 158 4.79 1.55 8.36
CA ARG A 158 4.21 2.65 9.12
C ARG A 158 2.92 3.15 8.49
N GLU A 159 1.86 3.09 9.27
CA GLU A 159 0.60 3.76 8.99
C GLU A 159 0.17 4.56 10.23
N CYS A 160 0.23 5.89 10.16
CA CYS A 160 -0.05 6.73 11.34
C CYS A 160 -0.45 8.17 10.96
N ASP A 161 -0.90 8.94 11.96
CA ASP A 161 -1.19 10.35 11.78
C ASP A 161 0.11 11.19 11.60
N VAL A 162 -0.05 12.35 10.96
CA VAL A 162 1.06 13.28 10.68
C VAL A 162 1.85 13.69 11.92
N GLU A 163 1.17 13.85 13.04
CA GLU A 163 1.74 14.35 14.28
C GLU A 163 2.65 13.30 14.93
N THR A 164 2.21 12.05 14.93
CA THR A 164 3.00 10.89 15.31
C THR A 164 4.19 10.72 14.36
N HIS A 165 3.96 10.74 13.04
CA HIS A 165 5.01 10.55 12.03
C HIS A 165 6.19 11.51 12.19
N LEU A 166 5.91 12.79 12.44
CA LEU A 166 6.93 13.83 12.55
C LEU A 166 7.78 13.71 13.83
N ARG A 167 7.34 12.94 14.84
CA ARG A 167 8.01 12.78 16.14
C ARG A 167 8.70 11.43 16.33
N LEU A 168 8.42 10.43 15.48
CA LEU A 168 8.94 9.08 15.61
C LEU A 168 10.42 8.99 15.24
N ASP A 169 11.19 8.22 16.00
CA ASP A 169 12.58 7.92 15.70
C ASP A 169 12.74 6.96 14.51
N PRO A 170 13.88 7.03 13.78
CA PRO A 170 14.23 6.03 12.78
C PRO A 170 14.33 4.64 13.42
N PRO A 171 13.81 3.59 12.78
CA PRO A 171 14.08 2.23 13.24
C PRO A 171 15.55 1.91 13.06
N GLY A 172 16.18 1.30 14.06
CA GLY A 172 17.63 1.05 14.07
C GLY A 172 18.14 0.20 12.90
N TRP A 173 17.29 -0.67 12.33
CA TRP A 173 17.63 -1.55 11.21
C TRP A 173 17.53 -0.89 9.83
N LEU A 174 16.92 0.29 9.72
CA LEU A 174 16.64 0.94 8.43
C LEU A 174 17.87 1.63 7.83
N SER A 175 19.01 1.53 8.52
CA SER A 175 20.30 2.05 8.10
C SER A 175 21.00 1.15 7.06
N ASP A 176 20.52 -0.08 6.85
CA ASP A 176 21.15 -1.08 5.99
C ASP A 176 20.46 -1.12 4.61
N GLY A 177 21.16 -0.55 3.61
CA GLY A 177 20.62 -0.09 2.33
C GLY A 177 20.30 -1.13 1.25
N ASP A 178 19.89 -2.35 1.59
CA ASP A 178 19.59 -3.41 0.61
C ASP A 178 18.17 -4.02 0.73
N ALA A 179 17.32 -3.49 1.60
CA ALA A 179 15.97 -4.03 1.80
C ALA A 179 14.99 -3.60 0.69
N GLY A 180 13.93 -4.40 0.45
CA GLY A 180 12.83 -4.07 -0.48
C GLY A 180 12.14 -2.73 -0.20
N ASP A 181 11.18 -2.32 -1.04
CA ASP A 181 10.60 -0.97 -0.94
C ASP A 181 9.95 -0.71 0.43
N VAL A 182 10.43 0.31 1.13
CA VAL A 182 9.88 0.77 2.41
C VAL A 182 8.77 1.77 2.13
N TRP A 183 7.57 1.50 2.64
CA TRP A 183 6.39 2.32 2.42
C TRP A 183 5.88 2.95 3.72
N HIS A 184 5.59 4.26 3.66
CA HIS A 184 4.85 4.98 4.69
C HIS A 184 3.48 5.44 4.20
N LEU A 185 2.49 5.33 5.07
CA LEU A 185 1.12 5.79 4.87
C LEU A 185 0.75 6.80 5.97
N ILE A 186 0.73 8.09 5.64
CA ILE A 186 0.58 9.16 6.63
C ILE A 186 -0.74 9.91 6.41
N HIS A 187 -1.60 9.94 7.44
CA HIS A 187 -2.93 10.55 7.37
C HIS A 187 -3.06 11.79 8.27
N GLY A 188 -4.19 12.51 8.16
CA GLY A 188 -4.42 13.78 8.87
C GLY A 188 -3.51 14.91 8.41
N CYS A 189 -2.92 14.80 7.21
CA CYS A 189 -1.94 15.76 6.70
C CYS A 189 -2.63 16.98 6.08
N ARG A 190 -2.40 18.17 6.64
CA ARG A 190 -2.77 19.42 5.96
C ARG A 190 -1.81 19.72 4.80
N PRO A 191 -2.23 20.49 3.78
CA PRO A 191 -1.38 20.84 2.64
C PRO A 191 -0.03 21.47 3.02
N ASP A 192 0.02 22.29 4.07
CA ASP A 192 1.25 22.94 4.57
C ASP A 192 2.25 21.96 5.21
N GLN A 193 1.80 20.76 5.61
CA GLN A 193 2.62 19.75 6.28
C GLN A 193 3.24 18.74 5.31
N VAL A 194 2.72 18.63 4.08
CA VAL A 194 3.14 17.63 3.08
C VAL A 194 4.65 17.64 2.84
N ALA A 195 5.26 18.82 2.71
CA ALA A 195 6.70 18.93 2.48
C ALA A 195 7.53 18.42 3.66
N ALA A 196 7.03 18.60 4.89
CA ALA A 196 7.69 18.07 6.09
C ALA A 196 7.55 16.55 6.18
N VAL A 197 6.37 16.00 5.85
CA VAL A 197 6.14 14.55 5.78
C VAL A 197 7.04 13.90 4.72
N VAL A 198 7.15 14.49 3.53
CA VAL A 198 8.03 14.00 2.46
C VAL A 198 9.48 13.95 2.91
N ARG A 199 9.99 15.02 3.54
CA ARG A 199 11.36 15.06 4.06
C ARG A 199 11.56 14.02 5.16
N ARG A 200 10.63 13.95 6.13
CA ARG A 200 10.74 13.01 7.24
C ARG A 200 10.69 11.56 6.77
N SER A 201 9.81 11.23 5.84
CA SER A 201 9.74 9.90 5.25
C SER A 201 11.03 9.50 4.54
N ARG A 202 11.70 10.43 3.84
CA ARG A 202 13.02 10.18 3.24
C ARG A 202 14.12 9.98 4.29
N GLU A 203 14.15 10.78 5.36
CA GLU A 203 15.09 10.61 6.48
C GLU A 203 14.91 9.24 7.16
N LEU A 204 13.66 8.78 7.22
CA LEU A 204 13.25 7.47 7.72
C LEU A 204 13.28 6.39 6.63
N GLY A 205 14.00 6.63 5.52
CA GLY A 205 14.31 5.70 4.43
C GLY A 205 13.14 5.11 3.64
N ALA A 206 11.99 5.77 3.62
CA ALA A 206 10.89 5.38 2.74
C ALA A 206 11.24 5.60 1.26
N THR A 207 10.93 4.60 0.45
CA THR A 207 10.95 4.66 -1.01
C THR A 207 9.55 4.86 -1.60
N LEU A 208 8.50 4.53 -0.83
CA LEU A 208 7.09 4.76 -1.16
C LEU A 208 6.40 5.61 -0.09
N LEU A 209 5.54 6.53 -0.53
CA LEU A 209 4.75 7.38 0.38
C LEU A 209 3.31 7.53 -0.11
N GLY A 210 2.36 7.35 0.80
CA GLY A 210 0.98 7.81 0.66
C GLY A 210 0.68 8.88 1.71
N VAL A 211 0.03 9.97 1.28
CA VAL A 211 -0.37 11.07 2.15
C VAL A 211 -1.86 11.31 1.96
N SER A 212 -2.58 11.48 3.07
CA SER A 212 -4.00 11.83 3.04
C SER A 212 -4.35 12.94 4.03
N PRO A 213 -5.26 13.88 3.68
CA PRO A 213 -5.85 14.80 4.65
C PRO A 213 -6.88 14.13 5.56
N GLY A 214 -7.40 12.96 5.18
CA GLY A 214 -8.47 12.28 5.91
C GLY A 214 -8.05 11.83 7.31
N ALA A 215 -9.04 11.70 8.19
CA ALA A 215 -8.87 11.20 9.56
C ALA A 215 -9.52 9.82 9.73
N LEU A 216 -9.23 9.17 10.86
CA LEU A 216 -9.90 7.93 11.25
C LEU A 216 -11.43 8.12 11.36
N PRO A 217 -12.23 7.07 11.08
CA PRO A 217 -11.82 5.69 10.77
C PRO A 217 -11.48 5.43 9.31
N HIS A 218 -11.70 6.38 8.39
CA HIS A 218 -11.51 6.17 6.95
C HIS A 218 -10.58 7.22 6.32
N PRO A 219 -9.31 7.27 6.75
CA PRO A 219 -8.38 8.32 6.32
C PRO A 219 -8.12 8.29 4.81
N TRP A 220 -8.29 7.13 4.16
CA TRP A 220 -8.07 6.94 2.72
C TRP A 220 -9.32 7.13 1.87
N GLY A 221 -10.46 7.53 2.46
CA GLY A 221 -11.68 7.86 1.73
C GLY A 221 -11.61 9.20 0.98
N GLU A 222 -10.73 10.11 1.42
CA GLU A 222 -10.57 11.48 0.89
C GLU A 222 -9.17 11.71 0.30
N VAL A 223 -8.72 10.81 -0.58
CA VAL A 223 -7.35 10.90 -1.11
C VAL A 223 -7.14 12.18 -1.93
N GLY A 224 -6.47 13.15 -1.33
CA GLY A 224 -5.81 14.26 -2.01
C GLY A 224 -4.39 13.83 -2.38
N TRP A 225 -4.13 13.61 -3.66
CA TRP A 225 -2.79 13.25 -4.14
C TRP A 225 -1.75 14.32 -3.78
N PHE A 226 -0.65 13.88 -3.16
CA PHE A 226 0.59 14.64 -3.03
C PHE A 226 1.77 13.76 -3.42
N GLY A 227 2.09 13.72 -4.71
CA GLY A 227 3.33 13.08 -5.18
C GLY A 227 4.57 13.81 -4.65
N PRO A 228 5.71 13.13 -4.44
CA PRO A 228 6.97 13.75 -4.01
C PRO A 228 7.52 14.81 -4.99
N THR A 229 7.05 14.80 -6.24
CA THR A 229 7.34 15.76 -7.32
C THR A 229 6.18 16.72 -7.60
N SER A 230 5.05 16.56 -6.89
CA SER A 230 3.83 17.32 -7.16
C SER A 230 4.01 18.81 -6.83
N ARG A 231 4.18 19.63 -7.87
CA ARG A 231 4.14 21.10 -7.74
C ARG A 231 2.81 21.62 -7.14
N ARG A 232 1.78 20.77 -7.06
CA ARG A 232 0.49 21.10 -6.42
C ARG A 232 0.56 21.18 -4.89
N ALA A 233 1.60 20.64 -4.25
CA ALA A 233 1.87 20.94 -2.84
C ALA A 233 2.26 22.43 -2.62
N GLN A 234 2.53 23.20 -3.69
CA GLN A 234 2.95 24.61 -3.60
C GLN A 234 1.81 25.61 -3.87
N HIS A 235 0.62 25.17 -4.31
CA HIS A 235 -0.43 26.08 -4.80
C HIS A 235 -1.84 25.67 -4.35
N VAL A 236 -2.02 25.40 -3.06
CA VAL A 236 -3.35 25.53 -2.43
C VAL A 236 -3.36 26.89 -1.74
N ARG A 237 -3.87 27.89 -2.46
CA ARG A 237 -4.39 29.15 -1.91
C ARG A 237 -5.90 29.09 -1.97
#